data_AF-A0AAV1LFF5-F1
#
_entry.id   AF-A0AAV1LFF5-F1
#
_cell.length_a   1.000
_cell.length_b   1.000
_cell.length_c   1.000
_cell.angle_alpha   90.00
_cell.angle_beta   90.00
_cell.angle_gamma   90.00
#
_symmetry.space_group_name_H-M   'P 1'
#
loop_
_entity.id
_entity.type
_entity.pdbx_description
1 polymer ?
#
loop_
_entity_poly.entity_id
_entity_poly.type
_entity_poly.pdbx_seq_one_letter_code
_entity_poly.pdbx_strand_id
1 'polypeptide(L)'
;MLIFFLAQAVPDVEITAPAQPLILNVRESQSEMQMRDHLLTESVTMPHQPSTSGVQVTLLDIEIREQLHAESVTMPAHAVSSTCCAQETLLDIEMRGCEEYGKQKGHNKQHKRKSTKPKGPYVPLTKLKQFNSILKQLKKCEDNKMILKRKYILAKKMTRTTAFEIVSSKMSATAKIFCQMQASQSGKKKHGRRFTLDEKILALSLYKPAPKAYRLLSNLCVLPSKRTLQNLLHNFDLNPGVNELIFDNLKNRVSKLPDNYKYCSLLFDEMAIGTGLTYDKKKDKILGFVDNGEKIECEFCDHVLVFMIRGIVKKYKQPIAYYYCSGSTKAVELKVHINNIVKKVQKTGLKVVATICDQGTSNVAAITMLIKETQEVYVRNGKIYREGFFKVGNDKIFPLYDPPHLIKGIRNNLI
;
A
#
# COMPACT_ATOMS: atom_id res chain seq x y z
N MET A 1 7.63 7.99 2.50
CA MET A 1 8.42 6.77 2.78
C MET A 1 7.61 5.60 3.31
N LEU A 2 6.58 5.76 4.17
CA LEU A 2 5.82 4.60 4.73
C LEU A 2 5.16 3.67 3.68
N ILE A 3 4.60 4.24 2.59
CA ILE A 3 4.01 3.47 1.48
C ILE A 3 5.05 2.62 0.73
N PHE A 4 6.34 3.02 0.76
CA PHE A 4 7.43 2.31 0.11
C PHE A 4 7.73 0.97 0.80
N PHE A 5 7.59 0.91 2.13
CA PHE A 5 7.88 -0.30 2.91
C PHE A 5 6.75 -1.33 2.88
N LEU A 6 5.48 -0.90 2.82
CA LEU A 6 4.35 -1.83 2.70
C LEU A 6 4.37 -2.63 1.39
N ALA A 7 4.96 -2.08 0.32
CA ALA A 7 5.10 -2.74 -0.98
C ALA A 7 6.31 -3.71 -1.08
N GLN A 8 7.29 -3.63 -0.17
CA GLN A 8 8.48 -4.51 -0.17
C GLN A 8 8.28 -5.82 0.60
N ALA A 9 7.09 -6.09 1.13
CA ALA A 9 6.79 -7.37 1.76
C ALA A 9 6.24 -8.40 0.78
N VAL A 10 7.04 -8.77 -0.22
CA VAL A 10 6.92 -10.06 -0.91
C VAL A 10 7.96 -10.97 -0.25
N PRO A 11 7.59 -12.02 0.49
CA PRO A 11 8.57 -13.01 0.89
C PRO A 11 8.93 -13.84 -0.34
N ASP A 12 10.23 -13.94 -0.64
CA ASP A 12 10.77 -15.02 -1.44
C ASP A 12 10.35 -16.34 -0.78
N VAL A 13 9.49 -17.08 -1.45
CA VAL A 13 9.21 -18.49 -1.14
C VAL A 13 10.07 -19.30 -2.09
N GLU A 14 11.35 -19.47 -1.73
CA GLU A 14 12.17 -20.54 -2.30
C GLU A 14 11.86 -21.83 -1.53
N ILE A 15 11.14 -22.72 -2.20
CA ILE A 15 11.05 -24.13 -1.79
C ILE A 15 12.35 -24.77 -2.26
N THR A 16 13.20 -25.15 -1.31
CA THR A 16 14.43 -25.91 -1.53
C THR A 16 14.13 -27.28 -2.13
N ALA A 17 14.71 -27.57 -3.30
CA ALA A 17 15.06 -28.92 -3.74
C ALA A 17 16.48 -28.84 -4.36
N PRO A 18 17.39 -29.78 -4.09
CA PRO A 18 18.79 -29.65 -4.48
C PRO A 18 18.96 -30.03 -5.96
N ALA A 19 19.54 -29.13 -6.75
CA ALA A 19 20.01 -29.44 -8.09
C ALA A 19 21.54 -29.24 -8.14
N GLN A 20 22.26 -30.31 -8.48
CA GLN A 20 23.70 -30.29 -8.75
C GLN A 20 24.01 -29.37 -9.95
N PRO A 21 25.15 -28.66 -9.96
CA PRO A 21 25.51 -27.81 -11.08
C PRO A 21 25.95 -28.65 -12.30
N LEU A 22 25.18 -28.53 -13.39
CA LEU A 22 25.61 -28.91 -14.74
C LEU A 22 26.66 -27.90 -15.21
N ILE A 23 27.91 -28.34 -15.33
CA ILE A 23 29.01 -27.59 -15.95
C ILE A 23 28.74 -27.52 -17.45
N LEU A 24 28.38 -26.34 -17.94
CA LEU A 24 28.34 -26.01 -19.36
C LEU A 24 29.68 -25.37 -19.74
N ASN A 25 30.55 -26.16 -20.35
CA ASN A 25 31.77 -25.70 -21.01
C ASN A 25 31.41 -24.79 -22.18
N VAL A 26 31.61 -23.49 -22.02
CA VAL A 26 31.71 -22.54 -23.13
C VAL A 26 33.16 -22.11 -23.21
N ARG A 27 33.84 -22.54 -24.28
CA ARG A 27 35.20 -22.09 -24.63
C ARG A 27 35.13 -20.62 -25.05
N GLU A 28 35.69 -19.73 -24.25
CA GLU A 28 36.05 -18.38 -24.70
C GLU A 28 37.53 -18.34 -25.11
N SER A 29 37.78 -17.69 -26.25
CA SER A 29 39.03 -17.64 -27.00
C SER A 29 40.10 -16.76 -26.35
N GLN A 30 41.37 -17.15 -26.53
CA GLN A 30 42.59 -16.59 -25.91
C GLN A 30 42.96 -15.13 -26.27
N SER A 31 42.04 -14.29 -26.76
CA SER A 31 42.37 -12.93 -27.23
C SER A 31 42.02 -11.79 -26.27
N GLU A 32 41.44 -12.03 -25.09
CA GLU A 32 41.10 -10.96 -24.13
C GLU A 32 42.02 -10.87 -22.90
N MET A 33 42.99 -11.78 -22.79
CA MET A 33 43.87 -11.88 -21.62
C MET A 33 45.14 -11.02 -21.72
N GLN A 34 45.46 -10.46 -22.90
CA GLN A 34 46.69 -9.66 -23.11
C GLN A 34 46.51 -8.13 -22.98
N MET A 35 45.28 -7.62 -22.80
CA MET A 35 45.03 -6.17 -22.66
C MET A 35 44.84 -5.70 -21.21
N ARG A 36 44.87 -6.61 -20.22
CA ARG A 36 44.68 -6.26 -18.80
C ARG A 36 45.98 -6.10 -18.00
N ASP A 37 47.11 -6.58 -18.51
CA ASP A 37 48.40 -6.61 -17.77
C ASP A 37 49.35 -5.44 -18.10
N HIS A 38 48.88 -4.39 -18.79
CA HIS A 38 49.72 -3.23 -19.18
C HIS A 38 49.26 -1.87 -18.65
N LEU A 39 48.37 -1.83 -17.65
CA LEU A 39 47.90 -0.56 -17.05
C LEU A 39 47.98 -0.51 -15.51
N LEU A 40 48.76 -1.37 -14.87
CA LEU A 40 48.98 -1.35 -13.42
C LEU A 40 50.46 -1.32 -13.04
N THR A 41 51.18 -0.32 -13.54
CA THR A 41 52.46 0.13 -12.98
C THR A 41 52.59 1.62 -13.27
N GLU A 42 52.27 2.47 -12.28
CA GLU A 42 53.13 3.58 -11.82
C GLU A 42 52.38 4.52 -10.86
N SER A 43 53.17 5.05 -9.94
CA SER A 43 52.84 5.67 -8.66
C SER A 43 52.82 7.20 -8.69
N VAL A 44 51.95 7.80 -7.86
CA VAL A 44 52.12 9.06 -7.09
C VAL A 44 52.49 10.35 -7.83
N THR A 45 51.58 11.33 -7.88
CA THR A 45 51.74 12.73 -7.38
C THR A 45 50.48 13.60 -7.64
N MET A 46 50.07 14.41 -6.66
CA MET A 46 49.21 15.60 -6.79
C MET A 46 50.08 16.80 -7.28
N PRO A 47 49.60 17.89 -7.93
CA PRO A 47 48.46 18.73 -7.47
C PRO A 47 47.65 19.54 -8.54
N HIS A 48 46.68 20.32 -8.03
CA HIS A 48 46.04 21.54 -8.58
C HIS A 48 44.92 21.46 -9.66
N GLN A 49 43.78 22.11 -9.33
CA GLN A 49 42.80 22.68 -10.28
C GLN A 49 43.35 23.99 -10.90
N PRO A 50 42.86 24.43 -12.07
CA PRO A 50 41.72 25.36 -12.10
C PRO A 50 40.72 25.14 -13.26
N SER A 51 39.81 26.10 -13.36
CA SER A 51 38.50 26.17 -14.01
C SER A 51 38.45 26.38 -15.54
N THR A 52 37.20 26.41 -16.02
CA THR A 52 36.59 27.18 -17.15
C THR A 52 36.60 26.63 -18.59
N SER A 53 35.38 26.67 -19.19
CA SER A 53 34.99 26.78 -20.61
C SER A 53 35.58 25.76 -21.60
N GLY A 54 34.82 25.00 -22.40
CA GLY A 54 33.61 25.33 -23.15
C GLY A 54 33.93 25.14 -24.64
N VAL A 55 33.36 24.12 -25.29
CA VAL A 55 33.31 24.03 -26.77
C VAL A 55 31.99 23.37 -27.18
N GLN A 56 31.25 24.09 -28.03
CA GLN A 56 30.06 23.69 -28.77
C GLN A 56 30.44 22.89 -30.03
N VAL A 57 29.59 21.94 -30.44
CA VAL A 57 29.23 21.60 -31.84
C VAL A 57 27.82 20.97 -31.76
N THR A 58 26.70 21.68 -32.06
CA THR A 58 25.92 21.71 -33.34
C THR A 58 25.72 20.32 -33.98
N LEU A 59 24.62 19.91 -34.63
CA LEU A 59 23.38 20.47 -35.19
C LEU A 59 22.56 19.22 -35.60
N LEU A 60 21.22 19.22 -35.45
CA LEU A 60 20.29 18.99 -36.57
C LEU A 60 18.84 18.94 -36.09
N ASP A 61 18.08 19.87 -36.66
CA ASP A 61 16.64 20.03 -36.64
C ASP A 61 15.89 18.89 -37.32
N ILE A 62 14.71 18.52 -36.79
CA ILE A 62 13.52 18.16 -37.59
C ILE A 62 12.28 18.70 -36.87
N GLU A 63 11.79 19.83 -37.36
CA GLU A 63 10.43 20.34 -37.20
C GLU A 63 9.45 19.50 -38.04
N ILE A 64 8.32 19.08 -37.47
CA ILE A 64 7.04 18.96 -38.19
C ILE A 64 5.92 19.48 -37.29
N ARG A 65 5.37 20.63 -37.68
CA ARG A 65 4.06 21.17 -37.27
C ARG A 65 3.02 20.69 -38.29
N GLU A 66 1.84 20.31 -37.80
CA GLU A 66 0.61 20.47 -38.56
C GLU A 66 -0.53 20.87 -37.59
N GLN A 67 -1.12 22.03 -37.86
CA GLN A 67 -2.27 22.62 -37.18
C GLN A 67 -3.53 22.31 -37.97
N LEU A 68 -4.65 22.03 -37.29
CA LEU A 68 -5.99 22.40 -37.75
C LEU A 68 -6.83 22.86 -36.53
N HIS A 69 -7.22 24.14 -36.55
CA HIS A 69 -8.36 24.76 -35.85
C HIS A 69 -9.68 24.25 -36.51
N ALA A 70 -10.92 24.35 -36.01
CA ALA A 70 -11.67 25.01 -34.93
C ALA A 70 -12.88 24.05 -34.61
N GLU A 71 -13.65 24.11 -33.52
CA GLU A 71 -14.61 25.14 -33.11
C GLU A 71 -15.11 24.88 -31.68
N SER A 72 -15.42 25.98 -31.00
CA SER A 72 -16.05 26.10 -29.69
C SER A 72 -17.57 25.89 -29.73
N VAL A 73 -18.13 25.12 -28.79
CA VAL A 73 -19.49 25.35 -28.27
C VAL A 73 -19.52 25.10 -26.76
N THR A 74 -20.06 26.07 -26.03
CA THR A 74 -20.18 26.15 -24.56
C THR A 74 -21.59 25.79 -24.05
N MET A 75 -21.61 25.23 -22.83
CA MET A 75 -22.69 25.18 -21.79
C MET A 75 -23.80 24.11 -21.89
N PRO A 76 -24.50 23.75 -20.78
CA PRO A 76 -24.16 23.80 -19.34
C PRO A 76 -24.37 22.46 -18.58
N ALA A 77 -23.98 22.47 -17.31
CA ALA A 77 -24.16 21.43 -16.28
C ALA A 77 -25.63 21.18 -15.89
N HIS A 78 -25.95 19.97 -15.43
CA HIS A 78 -26.64 19.72 -14.14
C HIS A 78 -26.74 18.21 -13.81
N ALA A 79 -26.35 17.89 -12.58
CA ALA A 79 -26.83 16.85 -11.65
C ALA A 79 -27.35 15.49 -12.17
N VAL A 80 -26.70 14.38 -11.76
CA VAL A 80 -27.36 13.34 -10.94
C VAL A 80 -26.34 12.72 -9.99
N SER A 81 -26.69 12.79 -8.70
CA SER A 81 -26.08 12.20 -7.52
C SER A 81 -26.40 10.70 -7.37
N SER A 82 -25.52 9.95 -6.69
CA SER A 82 -25.78 8.71 -5.90
C SER A 82 -26.40 7.52 -6.66
N THR A 83 -26.16 6.24 -6.42
CA THR A 83 -25.61 5.44 -5.32
C THR A 83 -25.43 4.06 -5.96
N CYS A 84 -24.27 3.43 -5.87
CA CYS A 84 -24.16 1.99 -6.19
C CYS A 84 -23.04 1.36 -5.35
N CYS A 85 -23.28 1.33 -4.05
CA CYS A 85 -22.66 0.40 -3.11
C CYS A 85 -23.83 -0.31 -2.42
N ALA A 86 -24.10 -1.55 -2.85
CA ALA A 86 -24.79 -2.62 -2.12
C ALA A 86 -25.41 -3.58 -3.14
N GLN A 87 -24.72 -4.68 -3.45
CA GLN A 87 -25.32 -5.95 -3.89
C GLN A 87 -24.24 -7.04 -3.98
N GLU A 88 -23.58 -7.27 -2.85
CA GLU A 88 -23.06 -8.59 -2.50
C GLU A 88 -23.72 -8.93 -1.16
N THR A 89 -24.63 -9.93 -1.19
CA THR A 89 -25.32 -10.64 -0.10
C THR A 89 -26.84 -10.66 -0.29
N LEU A 90 -27.35 -11.56 -1.15
CA LEU A 90 -28.74 -12.06 -1.12
C LEU A 90 -28.92 -13.17 -2.16
N LEU A 91 -28.20 -14.29 -1.99
CA LEU A 91 -28.39 -15.47 -2.85
C LEU A 91 -28.51 -16.79 -2.10
N ASP A 92 -28.71 -16.79 -0.77
CA ASP A 92 -28.74 -18.02 0.02
C ASP A 92 -30.00 -18.23 0.92
N ILE A 93 -31.13 -17.52 0.71
CA ILE A 93 -32.32 -17.70 1.59
C ILE A 93 -33.66 -18.09 0.90
N GLU A 94 -33.87 -17.92 -0.41
CA GLU A 94 -35.19 -18.23 -1.02
C GLU A 94 -35.26 -19.59 -1.75
N MET A 95 -34.92 -20.69 -1.06
CA MET A 95 -35.22 -22.06 -1.52
C MET A 95 -36.06 -22.87 -0.52
N ARG A 96 -36.77 -22.22 0.41
CA ARG A 96 -37.74 -22.87 1.30
C ARG A 96 -38.93 -21.95 1.55
N GLY A 97 -40.08 -22.26 0.97
CA GLY A 97 -41.36 -21.62 1.31
C GLY A 97 -42.21 -21.21 0.12
N CYS A 98 -42.64 -22.18 -0.69
CA CYS A 98 -43.80 -22.01 -1.60
C CYS A 98 -44.34 -23.39 -2.01
N GLU A 99 -44.67 -24.21 -1.01
CA GLU A 99 -45.55 -25.38 -1.17
C GLU A 99 -46.52 -25.34 0.01
N GLU A 100 -47.67 -24.67 -0.16
CA GLU A 100 -48.93 -25.01 0.51
C GLU A 100 -50.03 -24.04 0.07
N TYR A 101 -51.26 -24.56 0.01
CA TYR A 101 -52.52 -23.90 -0.35
C TYR A 101 -52.93 -23.85 -1.83
N GLY A 102 -53.07 -25.05 -2.39
CA GLY A 102 -54.12 -25.34 -3.37
C GLY A 102 -54.94 -26.54 -2.91
N LYS A 103 -56.17 -26.32 -2.40
CA LYS A 103 -57.32 -27.26 -2.35
C LYS A 103 -58.42 -26.70 -1.46
N GLN A 104 -59.59 -26.36 -2.03
CA GLN A 104 -60.87 -26.97 -1.64
C GLN A 104 -62.00 -26.57 -2.60
N LYS A 105 -62.83 -27.57 -2.88
CA LYS A 105 -63.94 -27.64 -3.86
C LYS A 105 -65.20 -26.97 -3.30
N GLY A 106 -66.09 -26.53 -4.19
CA GLY A 106 -67.37 -25.94 -3.83
C GLY A 106 -68.47 -26.94 -3.43
N HIS A 107 -69.52 -26.40 -2.78
CA HIS A 107 -70.91 -26.79 -3.00
C HIS A 107 -71.92 -25.74 -2.48
N ASN A 108 -72.90 -25.41 -3.34
CA ASN A 108 -74.33 -25.17 -3.08
C ASN A 108 -74.85 -23.94 -2.29
N LYS A 109 -75.55 -23.02 -2.98
CA LYS A 109 -77.03 -22.83 -3.03
C LYS A 109 -77.41 -21.40 -3.45
N GLN A 110 -78.50 -21.30 -4.23
CA GLN A 110 -79.09 -20.07 -4.75
C GLN A 110 -79.66 -19.17 -3.64
N HIS A 111 -79.41 -17.85 -3.72
CA HIS A 111 -80.43 -16.84 -3.43
C HIS A 111 -80.14 -15.52 -4.16
N LYS A 112 -81.18 -14.99 -4.82
CA LYS A 112 -81.23 -13.72 -5.53
C LYS A 112 -80.94 -12.55 -4.58
N ARG A 113 -79.89 -11.76 -4.86
CA ARG A 113 -79.80 -10.34 -4.49
C ARG A 113 -79.16 -9.56 -5.65
N LYS A 114 -79.78 -8.44 -6.01
CA LYS A 114 -79.35 -7.52 -7.08
C LYS A 114 -77.89 -7.08 -6.83
N SER A 115 -76.94 -7.52 -7.66
CA SER A 115 -75.57 -7.02 -7.63
C SER A 115 -75.46 -5.80 -8.54
N THR A 116 -75.31 -4.63 -7.92
CA THR A 116 -74.64 -3.49 -8.56
C THR A 116 -73.28 -3.96 -9.07
N LYS A 117 -72.97 -3.72 -10.36
CA LYS A 117 -71.62 -4.00 -10.89
C LYS A 117 -70.61 -3.22 -10.04
N PRO A 118 -69.62 -3.85 -9.39
CA PRO A 118 -68.51 -3.09 -8.87
C PRO A 118 -67.79 -2.52 -10.09
N LYS A 119 -67.75 -1.19 -10.21
CA LYS A 119 -66.80 -0.53 -11.12
C LYS A 119 -65.43 -0.99 -10.62
N GLY A 120 -64.78 -1.90 -11.35
CA GLY A 120 -63.41 -2.29 -11.07
C GLY A 120 -62.54 -1.03 -10.94
N PRO A 121 -61.51 -1.02 -10.09
CA PRO A 121 -60.73 0.17 -9.84
C PRO A 121 -60.20 0.68 -11.18
N TYR A 122 -60.67 1.85 -11.61
CA TYR A 122 -60.17 2.51 -12.80
C TYR A 122 -58.72 2.90 -12.51
N VAL A 123 -57.79 2.07 -12.94
CA VAL A 123 -56.37 2.39 -12.89
C VAL A 123 -56.17 3.52 -13.92
N PRO A 124 -55.72 4.72 -13.50
CA PRO A 124 -55.49 5.81 -14.44
C PRO A 124 -54.56 5.33 -15.56
N LEU A 125 -54.91 5.60 -16.82
CA LEU A 125 -54.11 5.28 -18.01
C LEU A 125 -52.63 5.71 -17.87
N THR A 126 -52.37 6.73 -17.06
CA THR A 126 -51.02 7.21 -16.70
C THR A 126 -50.23 6.23 -15.84
N LYS A 127 -50.85 5.57 -14.85
CA LYS A 127 -50.22 4.52 -14.02
C LYS A 127 -49.96 3.24 -14.82
N LEU A 128 -50.86 2.88 -15.75
CA LEU A 128 -50.67 1.73 -16.64
C LEU A 128 -49.48 1.93 -17.61
N LYS A 129 -49.34 3.15 -18.14
CA LYS A 129 -48.18 3.54 -18.98
C LYS A 129 -46.87 3.52 -18.20
N GLN A 130 -46.85 4.01 -16.96
CA GLN A 130 -45.68 3.93 -16.08
C GLN A 130 -45.30 2.47 -15.76
N PHE A 131 -46.28 1.62 -15.44
CA PHE A 131 -46.05 0.19 -15.17
C PHE A 131 -45.46 -0.53 -16.38
N ASN A 132 -46.00 -0.29 -17.59
CA ASN A 132 -45.46 -0.85 -18.82
C ASN A 132 -44.05 -0.34 -19.16
N SER A 133 -43.74 0.92 -18.83
CA SER A 133 -42.38 1.46 -18.95
C SER A 133 -41.39 0.72 -18.03
N ILE A 134 -41.79 0.48 -16.77
CA ILE A 134 -40.99 -0.26 -15.78
C ILE A 134 -40.77 -1.71 -16.24
N LEU A 135 -41.80 -2.40 -16.74
CA LEU A 135 -41.66 -3.75 -17.30
C LEU A 135 -40.71 -3.80 -18.50
N LYS A 136 -40.75 -2.79 -19.37
CA LYS A 136 -39.85 -2.68 -20.52
C LYS A 136 -38.40 -2.43 -20.10
N GLN A 137 -38.20 -1.64 -19.05
CA GLN A 137 -36.88 -1.44 -18.44
C GLN A 137 -36.36 -2.72 -17.76
N LEU A 138 -37.21 -3.47 -17.05
CA LEU A 138 -36.85 -4.75 -16.44
C LEU A 138 -36.40 -5.78 -17.48
N LYS A 139 -37.18 -5.96 -18.56
CA LYS A 139 -36.78 -6.83 -19.68
C LYS A 139 -35.43 -6.42 -20.28
N LYS A 140 -35.23 -5.12 -20.51
CA LYS A 140 -33.96 -4.59 -21.03
C LYS A 140 -32.79 -4.86 -20.06
N CYS A 141 -33.01 -4.79 -18.76
CA CYS A 141 -32.03 -5.14 -17.75
C CYS A 141 -31.72 -6.66 -17.74
N GLU A 142 -32.71 -7.51 -17.88
CA GLU A 142 -32.53 -8.97 -17.97
C GLU A 142 -31.77 -9.38 -19.23
N ASP A 143 -32.10 -8.79 -20.37
CA ASP A 143 -31.40 -9.02 -21.64
C ASP A 143 -29.94 -8.58 -21.54
N ASN A 144 -29.68 -7.41 -20.96
CA ASN A 144 -28.33 -6.92 -20.71
C ASN A 144 -27.55 -7.86 -19.77
N LYS A 145 -28.19 -8.38 -18.71
CA LYS A 145 -27.60 -9.35 -17.79
C LYS A 145 -27.23 -10.66 -18.50
N MET A 146 -28.09 -11.15 -19.39
CA MET A 146 -27.82 -12.32 -20.25
C MET A 146 -26.65 -12.09 -21.20
N ILE A 147 -26.58 -10.93 -21.86
CA ILE A 147 -25.49 -10.57 -22.76
C ILE A 147 -24.16 -10.48 -22.00
N LEU A 148 -24.16 -9.86 -20.81
CA LEU A 148 -22.99 -9.77 -19.94
C LEU A 148 -22.52 -11.16 -19.48
N LYS A 149 -23.45 -12.05 -19.07
CA LYS A 149 -23.13 -13.45 -18.74
C LYS A 149 -22.49 -14.19 -19.91
N ARG A 150 -23.02 -14.05 -21.13
CA ARG A 150 -22.45 -14.69 -22.33
C ARG A 150 -21.05 -14.16 -22.65
N LYS A 151 -20.83 -12.85 -22.58
CA LYS A 151 -19.51 -12.22 -22.76
C LYS A 151 -18.52 -12.68 -21.69
N TYR A 152 -18.97 -12.84 -20.45
CA TYR A 152 -18.16 -13.39 -19.36
C TYR A 152 -17.75 -14.85 -19.62
N ILE A 153 -18.68 -15.70 -20.04
CA ILE A 153 -18.40 -17.11 -20.37
C ILE A 153 -17.41 -17.21 -21.55
N LEU A 154 -17.58 -16.40 -22.59
CA LEU A 154 -16.68 -16.37 -23.74
C LEU A 154 -15.27 -15.89 -23.37
N ALA A 155 -15.18 -14.82 -22.58
CA ALA A 155 -13.91 -14.33 -22.06
C ALA A 155 -13.22 -15.39 -21.19
N LYS A 156 -13.97 -16.09 -20.32
CA LYS A 156 -13.46 -17.17 -19.48
C LYS A 156 -12.92 -18.36 -20.29
N LYS A 157 -13.49 -18.64 -21.47
CA LYS A 157 -12.99 -19.65 -22.40
C LYS A 157 -11.69 -19.20 -23.10
N MET A 158 -11.56 -17.94 -23.49
CA MET A 158 -10.33 -17.44 -24.15
C MET A 158 -9.12 -17.36 -23.20
N THR A 159 -9.33 -17.09 -21.90
CA THR A 159 -8.23 -17.03 -20.92
C THR A 159 -7.71 -18.42 -20.49
N ARG A 160 -8.39 -19.51 -20.89
CA ARG A 160 -8.08 -20.90 -20.51
C ARG A 160 -7.83 -21.77 -21.73
N THR A 161 -7.09 -21.27 -22.72
CA THR A 161 -6.49 -22.19 -23.69
C THR A 161 -5.50 -23.07 -22.93
N THR A 162 -5.55 -24.38 -23.17
CA THR A 162 -4.64 -25.38 -22.58
C THR A 162 -3.17 -24.97 -22.76
N ALA A 163 -2.85 -24.37 -23.91
CA ALA A 163 -1.54 -23.80 -24.19
C ALA A 163 -1.11 -22.70 -23.20
N PHE A 164 -2.01 -21.77 -22.83
CA PHE A 164 -1.68 -20.71 -21.87
C PHE A 164 -1.51 -21.28 -20.46
N GLU A 165 -2.30 -22.28 -20.06
CA GLU A 165 -2.14 -22.95 -18.77
C GLU A 165 -0.81 -23.71 -18.68
N ILE A 166 -0.40 -24.40 -19.75
CA ILE A 166 0.91 -25.08 -19.83
C ILE A 166 2.06 -24.09 -19.70
N VAL A 167 2.04 -22.99 -20.45
CA VAL A 167 3.09 -21.96 -20.37
C VAL A 167 3.09 -21.29 -18.99
N SER A 168 1.91 -20.95 -18.47
CA SER A 168 1.75 -20.30 -17.17
C SER A 168 2.19 -21.17 -15.99
N SER A 169 2.20 -22.49 -16.13
CA SER A 169 2.61 -23.42 -15.06
C SER A 169 4.10 -23.28 -14.69
N LYS A 170 4.92 -22.83 -15.64
CA LYS A 170 6.37 -22.62 -15.46
C LYS A 170 6.73 -21.19 -15.05
N MET A 171 5.74 -20.28 -15.01
CA MET A 171 5.97 -18.87 -14.72
C MET A 171 5.87 -18.59 -13.22
N SER A 172 6.59 -17.56 -12.75
CA SER A 172 6.35 -17.01 -11.42
C SER A 172 4.91 -16.45 -11.32
N ALA A 173 4.36 -16.41 -10.10
CA ALA A 173 3.02 -15.88 -9.85
C ALA A 173 2.85 -14.47 -10.42
N THR A 174 3.87 -13.63 -10.26
CA THR A 174 3.91 -12.25 -10.76
C THR A 174 3.90 -12.18 -12.29
N ALA A 175 4.73 -12.99 -12.95
CA ALA A 175 4.79 -13.04 -14.41
C ALA A 175 3.46 -13.56 -15.00
N LYS A 176 2.83 -14.54 -14.32
CA LYS A 176 1.51 -15.04 -14.67
C LYS A 176 0.44 -13.95 -14.62
N ILE A 177 0.39 -13.16 -13.53
CA ILE A 177 -0.53 -12.02 -13.41
C ILE A 177 -0.28 -11.02 -14.55
N PHE A 178 0.98 -10.69 -14.82
CA PHE A 178 1.34 -9.77 -15.90
C PHE A 178 0.86 -10.25 -17.26
N CYS A 179 1.15 -11.50 -17.63
CA CYS A 179 0.75 -12.07 -18.92
C CYS A 179 -0.77 -12.21 -19.04
N GLN A 180 -1.47 -12.61 -17.98
CA GLN A 180 -2.93 -12.63 -17.94
C GLN A 180 -3.52 -11.23 -18.13
N MET A 181 -2.92 -10.21 -17.51
CA MET A 181 -3.31 -8.82 -17.69
C MET A 181 -3.13 -8.37 -19.14
N GLN A 182 -1.99 -8.70 -19.78
CA GLN A 182 -1.77 -8.39 -21.19
C GLN A 182 -2.83 -9.08 -22.07
N ALA A 183 -2.97 -10.40 -21.96
CA ALA A 183 -3.90 -11.17 -22.79
C ALA A 183 -5.36 -10.72 -22.65
N SER A 184 -5.81 -10.44 -21.41
CA SER A 184 -7.20 -10.11 -21.14
C SER A 184 -7.59 -8.65 -21.46
N GLN A 185 -6.62 -7.74 -21.56
CA GLN A 185 -6.87 -6.31 -21.72
C GLN A 185 -6.37 -5.72 -23.05
N SER A 186 -5.49 -6.41 -23.80
CA SER A 186 -4.94 -5.92 -25.08
C SER A 186 -6.01 -5.64 -26.13
N GLY A 187 -7.05 -6.47 -26.23
CA GLY A 187 -8.16 -6.27 -27.18
C GLY A 187 -9.15 -5.16 -26.79
N LYS A 188 -8.98 -4.51 -25.63
CA LYS A 188 -9.92 -3.49 -25.14
C LYS A 188 -9.37 -2.07 -25.38
N LYS A 189 -10.28 -1.15 -25.73
CA LYS A 189 -10.00 0.29 -25.79
C LYS A 189 -9.41 0.78 -24.45
N LYS A 190 -8.51 1.77 -24.49
CA LYS A 190 -7.77 2.30 -23.33
C LYS A 190 -8.68 2.61 -22.12
N HIS A 191 -9.81 3.28 -22.34
CA HIS A 191 -10.78 3.63 -21.28
C HIS A 191 -11.72 2.46 -20.86
N GLY A 192 -11.79 1.41 -21.65
CA GLY A 192 -12.58 0.20 -21.38
C GLY A 192 -11.83 -0.88 -20.57
N ARG A 193 -10.53 -0.69 -20.34
CA ARG A 193 -9.71 -1.63 -19.55
C ARG A 193 -10.15 -1.62 -18.09
N ARG A 194 -10.21 -2.80 -17.48
CA ARG A 194 -10.57 -3.00 -16.07
C ARG A 194 -9.57 -3.93 -15.45
N PHE A 195 -8.89 -3.43 -14.43
CA PHE A 195 -7.80 -4.12 -13.75
C PHE A 195 -8.24 -4.65 -12.39
N THR A 196 -7.80 -5.86 -12.05
CA THR A 196 -8.00 -6.47 -10.72
C THR A 196 -7.12 -5.78 -9.67
N LEU A 197 -7.33 -6.12 -8.39
CA LEU A 197 -6.50 -5.57 -7.32
C LEU A 197 -5.04 -6.06 -7.45
N ASP A 198 -4.83 -7.34 -7.69
CA ASP A 198 -3.49 -7.94 -7.83
C ASP A 198 -2.70 -7.34 -9.01
N GLU A 199 -3.38 -7.11 -10.14
CA GLU A 199 -2.80 -6.41 -11.29
C GLU A 199 -2.38 -4.98 -10.95
N LYS A 200 -3.20 -4.26 -10.16
CA LYS A 200 -2.85 -2.91 -9.70
C LYS A 200 -1.71 -2.92 -8.69
N ILE A 201 -1.64 -3.92 -7.81
CA ILE A 201 -0.56 -4.07 -6.83
C ILE A 201 0.76 -4.36 -7.56
N LEU A 202 0.74 -5.25 -8.55
CA LEU A 202 1.89 -5.51 -9.42
C LEU A 202 2.32 -4.24 -10.17
N ALA A 203 1.37 -3.53 -10.76
CA ALA A 203 1.68 -2.26 -11.42
C ALA A 203 2.25 -1.21 -10.44
N LEU A 204 1.77 -1.17 -9.19
CA LEU A 204 2.32 -0.31 -8.14
C LEU A 204 3.75 -0.70 -7.75
N SER A 205 4.06 -1.99 -7.65
CA SER A 205 5.41 -2.46 -7.30
C SER A 205 6.43 -2.11 -8.39
N LEU A 206 6.01 -2.00 -9.64
CA LEU A 206 6.85 -1.48 -10.75
C LEU A 206 6.91 0.05 -10.76
N TYR A 207 5.77 0.73 -10.56
CA TYR A 207 5.68 2.18 -10.65
C TYR A 207 6.43 2.91 -9.54
N LYS A 208 6.45 2.37 -8.31
CA LYS A 208 7.02 3.05 -7.14
C LYS A 208 8.54 3.18 -7.18
N PRO A 209 9.32 2.13 -7.49
CA PRO A 209 10.78 2.24 -7.59
C PRO A 209 11.21 3.02 -8.84
N ALA A 210 10.52 2.84 -9.96
CA ALA A 210 10.96 3.37 -11.26
C ALA A 210 9.82 3.99 -12.08
N PRO A 211 9.30 5.18 -11.69
CA PRO A 211 8.16 5.80 -12.38
C PRO A 211 8.46 6.19 -13.84
N LYS A 212 9.72 6.53 -14.16
CA LYS A 212 10.16 6.84 -15.52
C LYS A 212 10.12 5.59 -16.41
N ALA A 213 10.67 4.47 -15.93
CA ALA A 213 10.63 3.19 -16.63
C ALA A 213 9.18 2.69 -16.79
N TYR A 214 8.36 2.83 -15.74
CA TYR A 214 6.93 2.49 -15.82
C TYR A 214 6.20 3.30 -16.90
N ARG A 215 6.52 4.59 -17.06
CA ARG A 215 5.95 5.43 -18.12
C ARG A 215 6.31 4.89 -19.51
N LEU A 216 7.57 4.52 -19.72
CA LEU A 216 8.02 3.90 -20.98
C LEU A 216 7.29 2.56 -21.23
N LEU A 217 7.26 1.69 -20.21
CA LEU A 217 6.56 0.40 -20.28
C LEU A 217 5.06 0.56 -20.53
N SER A 218 4.43 1.63 -20.02
CA SER A 218 2.99 1.87 -20.22
C SER A 218 2.61 2.24 -21.65
N ASN A 219 3.59 2.62 -22.48
CA ASN A 219 3.40 2.82 -23.91
C ASN A 219 3.45 1.50 -24.70
N LEU A 220 4.24 0.54 -24.22
CA LEU A 220 4.48 -0.76 -24.89
C LEU A 220 3.52 -1.84 -24.40
N CYS A 221 3.20 -1.84 -23.11
CA CYS A 221 2.40 -2.85 -22.44
C CYS A 221 1.09 -2.27 -21.90
N VAL A 222 0.08 -3.13 -21.76
CA VAL A 222 -1.17 -2.80 -21.12
C VAL A 222 -0.97 -2.67 -19.62
N LEU A 223 -0.86 -1.43 -19.14
CA LEU A 223 -0.67 -1.11 -17.74
C LEU A 223 -1.73 -0.13 -17.21
N PRO A 224 -2.06 -0.18 -15.90
CA PRO A 224 -2.89 0.82 -15.27
C PRO A 224 -2.29 2.23 -15.39
N SER A 225 -3.16 3.23 -15.53
CA SER A 225 -2.73 4.61 -15.54
C SER A 225 -2.19 5.04 -14.17
N LYS A 226 -1.28 6.03 -14.14
CA LYS A 226 -0.81 6.67 -12.91
C LYS A 226 -1.96 7.10 -12.00
N ARG A 227 -3.03 7.69 -12.57
CA ARG A 227 -4.22 8.12 -11.82
C ARG A 227 -4.92 6.94 -11.14
N THR A 228 -5.04 5.80 -11.83
CA THR A 228 -5.62 4.58 -11.25
C THR A 228 -4.80 4.09 -10.05
N LEU A 229 -3.47 4.09 -10.18
CA LEU A 229 -2.58 3.68 -9.08
C LEU A 229 -2.61 4.66 -7.91
N GLN A 230 -2.66 5.98 -8.18
CA GLN A 230 -2.81 7.00 -7.15
C GLN A 230 -4.15 6.88 -6.42
N ASN A 231 -5.25 6.63 -7.13
CA ASN A 231 -6.56 6.42 -6.51
C ASN A 231 -6.55 5.21 -5.57
N LEU A 232 -5.85 4.12 -5.93
CA LEU A 232 -5.70 2.97 -5.05
C LEU A 232 -4.97 3.35 -3.75
N LEU A 233 -3.93 4.17 -3.84
CA LEU A 233 -3.18 4.63 -2.66
C LEU A 233 -3.93 5.66 -1.82
N HIS A 234 -4.82 6.44 -2.43
CA HIS A 234 -5.65 7.41 -1.70
C HIS A 234 -6.62 6.75 -0.72
N ASN A 235 -6.93 5.47 -0.91
CA ASN A 235 -7.76 4.73 0.04
C ASN A 235 -7.00 4.34 1.33
N PHE A 236 -5.69 4.58 1.39
CA PHE A 236 -4.88 4.29 2.57
C PHE A 236 -4.63 5.58 3.35
N ASP A 237 -5.39 5.77 4.43
CA ASP A 237 -5.17 6.87 5.35
C ASP A 237 -4.01 6.57 6.32
N LEU A 238 -2.89 7.23 6.05
CA LEU A 238 -1.75 7.30 6.95
C LEU A 238 -1.74 8.69 7.60
N ASN A 239 -2.10 8.73 8.87
CA ASN A 239 -2.04 9.93 9.69
C ASN A 239 -0.86 9.82 10.67
N PRO A 240 -0.34 10.95 11.20
CA PRO A 240 0.65 10.95 12.26
C PRO A 240 0.19 10.14 13.48
N GLY A 241 1.16 9.63 14.23
CA GLY A 241 0.96 8.72 15.32
C GLY A 241 0.94 7.24 14.91
N VAL A 242 0.27 6.44 15.73
CA VAL A 242 0.17 5.00 15.55
C VAL A 242 -1.05 4.66 14.71
N ASN A 243 -0.84 3.95 13.59
CA ASN A 243 -1.90 3.51 12.71
C ASN A 243 -2.37 2.08 13.03
N GLU A 244 -3.60 1.92 13.50
CA GLU A 244 -4.16 0.61 13.88
C GLU A 244 -4.19 -0.39 12.72
N LEU A 245 -4.45 0.05 11.49
CA LEU A 245 -4.45 -0.83 10.31
C LEU A 245 -3.07 -1.46 10.08
N ILE A 246 -1.98 -0.74 10.38
CA ILE A 246 -0.63 -1.28 10.28
C ILE A 246 -0.41 -2.34 11.37
N PHE A 247 -0.86 -2.07 12.59
CA PHE A 247 -0.70 -2.97 13.73
C PHE A 247 -1.55 -4.25 13.61
N ASP A 248 -2.76 -4.15 13.06
CA ASP A 248 -3.61 -5.32 12.77
C ASP A 248 -2.97 -6.22 11.70
N ASN A 249 -2.48 -5.62 10.62
CA ASN A 249 -1.75 -6.34 9.59
C ASN A 249 -0.46 -6.97 10.14
N LEU A 250 0.24 -6.27 11.03
CA LEU A 250 1.42 -6.78 11.70
C LEU A 250 1.07 -7.97 12.58
N LYS A 251 0.02 -7.89 13.41
CA LYS A 251 -0.47 -8.97 14.26
C LYS A 251 -0.81 -10.23 13.44
N ASN A 252 -1.48 -10.06 12.31
CA ASN A 252 -1.82 -11.16 11.40
C ASN A 252 -0.60 -11.84 10.76
N ARG A 253 0.51 -11.11 10.61
CA ARG A 253 1.77 -11.70 10.12
C ARG A 253 2.55 -12.35 11.25
N VAL A 254 2.57 -11.73 12.43
CA VAL A 254 3.28 -12.21 13.61
C VAL A 254 2.67 -13.51 14.14
N SER A 255 1.35 -13.71 14.02
CA SER A 255 0.70 -14.97 14.37
C SER A 255 1.20 -16.16 13.56
N LYS A 256 1.73 -15.93 12.35
CA LYS A 256 2.30 -16.94 11.46
C LYS A 256 3.81 -17.12 11.65
N LEU A 257 4.46 -16.30 12.48
CA LEU A 257 5.89 -16.39 12.73
C LEU A 257 6.19 -17.40 13.85
N PRO A 258 7.22 -18.25 13.69
CA PRO A 258 7.81 -19.00 14.80
C PRO A 258 8.29 -18.06 15.92
N ASP A 259 8.25 -18.54 17.17
CA ASP A 259 8.58 -17.72 18.35
C ASP A 259 9.99 -17.13 18.30
N ASN A 260 10.95 -17.86 17.75
CA ASN A 260 12.34 -17.40 17.58
C ASN A 260 12.45 -16.18 16.65
N TYR A 261 11.48 -15.98 15.75
CA TYR A 261 11.46 -14.85 14.82
C TYR A 261 10.64 -13.65 15.32
N LYS A 262 10.06 -13.73 16.52
CA LYS A 262 9.27 -12.66 17.13
C LYS A 262 10.13 -11.63 17.86
N TYR A 263 11.41 -11.89 18.08
CA TYR A 263 12.34 -10.96 18.73
C TYR A 263 12.71 -9.80 17.80
N CYS A 264 12.49 -8.58 18.27
CA CYS A 264 12.77 -7.36 17.53
C CYS A 264 13.38 -6.25 18.38
N SER A 265 13.98 -5.28 17.69
CA SER A 265 14.41 -4.00 18.26
C SER A 265 13.55 -2.89 17.70
N LEU A 266 13.32 -1.85 18.50
CA LEU A 266 12.63 -0.62 18.10
C LEU A 266 13.68 0.45 17.82
N LEU A 267 13.73 0.96 16.60
CA LEU A 267 14.58 2.06 16.20
C LEU A 267 13.76 3.33 16.11
N PHE A 268 14.34 4.45 16.50
CA PHE A 268 13.74 5.76 16.26
C PHE A 268 14.80 6.81 15.99
N ASP A 269 14.47 7.72 15.09
CA ASP A 269 15.34 8.81 14.68
C ASP A 269 14.51 9.99 14.16
N GLU A 270 15.11 11.18 14.20
CA GLU A 270 14.53 12.43 13.71
C GLU A 270 15.10 12.77 12.33
N MET A 271 14.23 13.13 11.40
CA MET A 271 14.62 13.52 10.05
C MET A 271 14.12 14.91 9.73
N ALA A 272 15.03 15.81 9.37
CA ALA A 272 14.69 17.15 8.90
C ALA A 272 13.88 17.09 7.58
N ILE A 273 12.88 17.96 7.49
CA ILE A 273 12.01 18.16 6.33
C ILE A 273 11.93 19.64 5.98
N GLY A 274 11.56 19.95 4.73
CA GLY A 274 11.33 21.33 4.33
C GLY A 274 10.10 21.91 5.04
N THR A 275 10.27 23.04 5.72
CA THR A 275 9.17 23.78 6.33
C THR A 275 8.26 24.36 5.25
N GLY A 276 6.95 24.28 5.47
CA GLY A 276 5.98 24.89 4.57
C GLY A 276 4.57 24.38 4.76
N LEU A 277 3.60 25.23 4.42
CA LEU A 277 2.18 24.87 4.46
C LEU A 277 1.70 24.32 3.12
N THR A 278 0.95 23.23 3.18
CA THR A 278 0.27 22.67 2.00
C THR A 278 -1.17 22.37 2.35
N TYR A 279 -2.10 22.82 1.50
CA TYR A 279 -3.51 22.50 1.68
C TYR A 279 -3.88 21.20 0.94
N ASP A 280 -4.30 20.18 1.70
CA ASP A 280 -4.87 18.95 1.16
C ASP A 280 -6.38 19.15 0.90
N LYS A 281 -6.71 19.47 -0.35
CA LYS A 281 -8.09 19.66 -0.83
C LYS A 281 -9.01 18.47 -0.58
N LYS A 282 -8.48 17.24 -0.49
CA LYS A 282 -9.31 16.04 -0.34
C LYS A 282 -9.71 15.82 1.11
N LYS A 283 -8.79 16.08 2.03
CA LYS A 283 -9.02 15.94 3.48
C LYS A 283 -9.54 17.23 4.11
N ASP A 284 -9.53 18.32 3.35
CA ASP A 284 -9.82 19.67 3.84
C ASP A 284 -8.96 20.03 5.05
N LYS A 285 -7.65 19.83 4.91
CA LYS A 285 -6.67 20.03 5.99
C LYS A 285 -5.48 20.83 5.51
N ILE A 286 -5.00 21.73 6.37
CA ILE A 286 -3.72 22.40 6.20
C ILE A 286 -2.64 21.51 6.84
N LEU A 287 -1.66 21.10 6.03
CA LEU A 287 -0.49 20.32 6.44
C LEU A 287 0.70 21.27 6.62
N GLY A 288 1.69 20.85 7.40
CA GLY A 288 2.90 21.63 7.68
C GLY A 288 2.99 22.15 9.12
N PHE A 289 2.07 21.73 9.98
CA PHE A 289 2.11 22.00 11.41
C PHE A 289 2.68 20.81 12.19
N VAL A 290 3.17 21.08 13.40
CA VAL A 290 3.52 20.07 14.41
C VAL A 290 2.28 19.25 14.75
N ASP A 291 2.43 17.92 14.71
CA ASP A 291 1.34 16.96 14.91
C ASP A 291 1.90 15.72 15.61
N ASN A 292 1.51 15.57 16.87
CA ASN A 292 1.91 14.46 17.73
C ASN A 292 0.95 13.26 17.65
N GLY A 293 0.05 13.23 16.66
CA GLY A 293 -0.94 12.18 16.43
C GLY A 293 -2.22 12.31 17.26
N GLU A 294 -2.22 13.15 18.30
CA GLU A 294 -3.41 13.45 19.12
C GLU A 294 -3.83 14.92 18.98
N LYS A 295 -2.85 15.81 18.90
CA LYS A 295 -3.01 17.26 18.87
C LYS A 295 -2.12 17.85 17.79
N ILE A 296 -2.68 18.86 17.12
CA ILE A 296 -1.96 19.70 16.17
C ILE A 296 -1.64 21.00 16.90
N GLU A 297 -0.37 21.36 16.93
CA GLU A 297 0.10 22.62 17.49
C GLU A 297 0.27 23.64 16.36
N CYS A 298 -0.07 24.91 16.60
CA CYS A 298 0.05 25.98 15.61
C CYS A 298 1.52 26.45 15.43
N GLU A 299 2.43 25.50 15.28
CA GLU A 299 3.85 25.69 15.05
C GLU A 299 4.24 24.96 13.76
N PHE A 300 5.14 25.54 12.97
CA PHE A 300 5.60 24.91 11.73
C PHE A 300 6.45 23.68 12.04
N CYS A 301 6.18 22.57 11.36
CA CYS A 301 7.05 21.41 11.47
C CYS A 301 8.22 21.49 10.50
N ASP A 302 9.40 21.19 11.01
CA ASP A 302 10.67 21.13 10.28
C ASP A 302 11.34 19.76 10.44
N HIS A 303 10.82 18.88 11.31
CA HIS A 303 11.33 17.52 11.52
C HIS A 303 10.18 16.50 11.55
N VAL A 304 10.55 15.23 11.32
CA VAL A 304 9.69 14.06 11.50
C VAL A 304 10.42 13.03 12.36
N LEU A 305 9.83 12.71 13.51
CA LEU A 305 10.25 11.59 14.34
C LEU A 305 9.64 10.30 13.80
N VAL A 306 10.45 9.30 13.45
CA VAL A 306 9.98 8.03 12.88
C VAL A 306 10.36 6.87 13.76
N PHE A 307 9.40 5.98 14.03
CA PHE A 307 9.63 4.72 14.73
C PHE A 307 9.56 3.53 13.75
N MET A 308 10.56 2.66 13.84
CA MET A 308 10.71 1.49 12.97
C MET A 308 11.03 0.24 13.80
N ILE A 309 10.36 -0.87 13.51
CA ILE A 309 10.73 -2.17 14.08
C ILE A 309 11.71 -2.88 13.16
N ARG A 310 12.67 -3.59 13.75
CA ARG A 310 13.63 -4.45 13.06
C ARG A 310 13.68 -5.81 13.73
N GLY A 311 13.43 -6.88 12.98
CA GLY A 311 13.63 -8.24 13.48
C GLY A 311 15.11 -8.54 13.73
N ILE A 312 15.40 -9.15 14.87
CA ILE A 312 16.78 -9.52 15.28
C ILE A 312 17.22 -10.76 14.52
N VAL A 313 16.45 -11.85 14.65
CA VAL A 313 16.76 -13.13 14.01
C VAL A 313 16.35 -13.12 12.54
N LYS A 314 15.06 -12.85 12.27
CA LYS A 314 14.57 -12.71 10.90
C LYS A 314 14.80 -11.29 10.38
N LYS A 315 15.38 -11.18 9.19
CA LYS A 315 15.64 -9.88 8.56
C LYS A 315 14.34 -9.26 8.01
N TYR A 316 13.62 -8.52 8.84
CA TYR A 316 12.53 -7.65 8.43
C TYR A 316 12.66 -6.27 9.07
N LYS A 317 12.14 -5.24 8.39
CA LYS A 317 12.04 -3.86 8.89
C LYS A 317 10.71 -3.25 8.46
N GLN A 318 10.07 -2.49 9.34
CA GLN A 318 8.79 -1.84 9.04
C GLN A 318 8.67 -0.56 9.87
N PRO A 319 8.49 0.63 9.26
CA PRO A 319 8.06 1.81 9.98
C PRO A 319 6.64 1.61 10.52
N ILE A 320 6.42 1.96 11.78
CA ILE A 320 5.18 1.68 12.51
C ILE A 320 4.45 2.93 13.01
N ALA A 321 5.18 4.02 13.24
CA ALA A 321 4.62 5.30 13.65
C ALA A 321 5.53 6.44 13.19
N TYR A 322 4.96 7.63 13.04
CA TYR A 322 5.70 8.85 12.77
C TYR A 322 4.99 10.06 13.36
N TYR A 323 5.72 11.09 13.73
CA TYR A 323 5.21 12.31 14.36
C TYR A 323 5.89 13.52 13.72
N TYR A 324 5.16 14.63 13.58
CA TYR A 324 5.72 15.89 13.10
C TYR A 324 6.12 16.76 14.29
N CYS A 325 7.34 17.29 14.26
CA CYS A 325 7.91 18.08 15.34
C CYS A 325 8.62 19.34 14.81
N SER A 326 8.82 20.29 15.71
CA SER A 326 9.62 21.51 15.51
C SER A 326 10.93 21.34 16.27
N GLY A 327 12.06 21.34 15.56
CA GLY A 327 13.36 20.95 16.09
C GLY A 327 13.35 19.53 16.68
N SER A 328 13.90 19.40 17.88
CA SER A 328 13.96 18.11 18.58
C SER A 328 12.74 17.87 19.46
N THR A 329 12.23 16.65 19.42
CA THR A 329 11.09 16.20 20.24
C THR A 329 11.41 16.34 21.72
N LYS A 330 10.49 16.93 22.49
CA LYS A 330 10.65 17.08 23.95
C LYS A 330 10.83 15.70 24.60
N ALA A 331 11.85 15.56 25.45
CA ALA A 331 12.19 14.27 26.08
C ALA A 331 11.01 13.59 26.80
N VAL A 332 10.15 14.37 27.46
CA VAL A 332 8.94 13.89 28.14
C VAL A 332 7.96 13.25 27.15
N GLU A 333 7.77 13.88 25.98
CA GLU A 333 6.86 13.43 24.94
C GLU A 333 7.42 12.17 24.25
N LEU A 334 8.70 12.19 23.91
CA LEU A 334 9.40 11.06 23.31
C LEU A 334 9.30 9.80 24.20
N LYS A 335 9.50 9.96 25.51
CA LYS A 335 9.31 8.89 26.50
C LYS A 335 7.90 8.30 26.42
N VAL A 336 6.86 9.14 26.34
CA VAL A 336 5.46 8.69 26.23
C VAL A 336 5.25 7.91 24.94
N HIS A 337 5.78 8.41 23.81
CA HIS A 337 5.71 7.73 22.51
C HIS A 337 6.40 6.37 22.55
N ILE A 338 7.62 6.28 23.08
CA ILE A 338 8.36 5.01 23.24
C ILE A 338 7.52 4.01 24.04
N ASN A 339 7.00 4.39 25.21
CA ASN A 339 6.19 3.52 26.06
C ASN A 339 4.92 3.04 25.34
N ASN A 340 4.21 3.94 24.67
CA ASN A 340 2.97 3.62 23.96
C ASN A 340 3.21 2.68 22.78
N ILE A 341 4.25 2.96 22.00
CA ILE A 341 4.62 2.17 20.83
C ILE A 341 5.09 0.78 21.24
N VAL A 342 5.98 0.68 22.23
CA VAL A 342 6.43 -0.62 22.74
C VAL A 342 5.24 -1.46 23.20
N LYS A 343 4.31 -0.88 23.98
CA LYS A 343 3.09 -1.58 24.42
C LYS A 343 2.26 -2.07 23.23
N LYS A 344 2.08 -1.24 22.20
CA LYS A 344 1.33 -1.65 20.99
C LYS A 344 2.06 -2.73 20.19
N VAL A 345 3.39 -2.66 20.09
CA VAL A 345 4.19 -3.68 19.41
C VAL A 345 4.11 -5.01 20.15
N GLN A 346 4.22 -5.00 21.48
CA GLN A 346 4.06 -6.20 22.31
C GLN A 346 2.68 -6.85 22.15
N LYS A 347 1.61 -6.04 22.05
CA LYS A 347 0.24 -6.54 21.78
C LYS A 347 0.10 -7.29 20.45
N THR A 348 0.98 -7.08 19.48
CA THR A 348 0.98 -7.85 18.22
C THR A 348 1.56 -9.26 18.37
N GLY A 349 2.22 -9.56 19.49
CA GLY A 349 2.94 -10.80 19.76
C GLY A 349 4.46 -10.72 19.51
N LEU A 350 4.96 -9.56 19.08
CA LEU A 350 6.41 -9.31 18.98
C LEU A 350 7.03 -9.08 20.35
N LYS A 351 8.29 -9.47 20.51
CA LYS A 351 9.08 -9.30 21.74
C LYS A 351 10.14 -8.23 21.50
N VAL A 352 9.89 -7.03 22.01
CA VAL A 352 10.84 -5.92 21.92
C VAL A 352 11.92 -6.12 22.98
N VAL A 353 13.17 -6.31 22.56
CA VAL A 353 14.31 -6.56 23.47
C VAL A 353 15.16 -5.30 23.68
N ALA A 354 15.23 -4.44 22.67
CA ALA A 354 16.07 -3.26 22.70
C ALA A 354 15.45 -2.08 21.97
N THR A 355 15.79 -0.88 22.41
CA THR A 355 15.57 0.36 21.66
C THR A 355 16.89 0.91 21.13
N ILE A 356 16.90 1.48 19.92
CA ILE A 356 18.09 2.03 19.29
C ILE A 356 17.80 3.46 18.80
N CYS A 357 18.65 4.41 19.18
CA CYS A 357 18.57 5.80 18.73
C CYS A 357 19.96 6.44 18.64
N ASP A 358 20.03 7.69 18.18
CA ASP A 358 21.24 8.50 18.24
C ASP A 358 21.51 9.05 19.66
N GLN A 359 22.56 9.87 19.81
CA GLN A 359 22.95 10.52 21.07
C GLN A 359 22.40 11.94 21.24
N GLY A 360 21.30 12.29 20.57
CA GLY A 360 20.64 13.58 20.75
C GLY A 360 20.30 13.81 22.22
N THR A 361 20.44 15.05 22.70
CA THR A 361 20.22 15.42 24.11
C THR A 361 18.82 15.01 24.60
N SER A 362 17.80 15.22 23.76
CA SER A 362 16.42 14.79 24.00
C SER A 362 16.28 13.27 24.14
N ASN A 363 16.97 12.50 23.28
CA ASN A 363 16.95 11.04 23.27
C ASN A 363 17.62 10.47 24.53
N VAL A 364 18.78 11.01 24.90
CA VAL A 364 19.50 10.65 26.13
C VAL A 364 18.64 10.97 27.36
N ALA A 365 18.02 12.14 27.41
CA ALA A 365 17.13 12.53 28.50
C ALA A 365 15.92 11.60 28.63
N ALA A 366 15.24 11.28 27.52
CA ALA A 366 14.10 10.38 27.52
C ALA A 366 14.45 8.96 28.01
N ILE A 367 15.57 8.40 27.55
CA ILE A 367 16.06 7.10 28.00
C ILE A 367 16.39 7.14 29.50
N THR A 368 17.08 8.19 29.96
CA THR A 368 17.45 8.35 31.36
C THR A 368 16.20 8.42 32.26
N MET A 369 15.15 9.11 31.82
CA MET A 369 13.87 9.15 32.52
C MET A 369 13.24 7.76 32.63
N LEU A 370 13.20 6.98 31.55
CA LEU A 370 12.65 5.61 31.55
C LEU A 370 13.41 4.68 32.50
N ILE A 371 14.74 4.78 32.52
CA ILE A 371 15.61 4.00 33.41
C ILE A 371 15.32 4.38 34.87
N LYS A 372 15.29 5.68 35.20
CA LYS A 372 15.04 6.17 36.57
C LYS A 372 13.68 5.70 37.10
N GLU A 373 12.62 5.79 36.30
CA GLU A 373 11.29 5.29 36.71
C GLU A 373 11.31 3.80 37.01
N THR A 374 12.03 3.02 36.21
CA THR A 374 12.18 1.58 36.45
C THR A 374 12.97 1.33 37.73
N GLN A 375 14.06 2.07 37.95
CA GLN A 375 14.88 1.97 39.16
C GLN A 375 14.07 2.27 40.42
N GLU A 376 13.27 3.35 40.42
CA GLU A 376 12.39 3.69 41.54
C GLU A 376 11.41 2.56 41.86
N VAL A 377 10.81 1.94 40.85
CA VAL A 377 9.90 0.80 41.02
C VAL A 377 10.62 -0.41 41.62
N TYR A 378 11.87 -0.67 41.24
CA TYR A 378 12.66 -1.77 41.81
C TYR A 378 12.99 -1.51 43.29
N VAL A 379 13.44 -0.30 43.61
CA VAL A 379 13.75 0.12 44.99
C VAL A 379 12.53 0.03 45.89
N ARG A 380 11.37 0.54 45.44
CA ARG A 380 10.09 0.44 46.19
C ARG A 380 9.68 -1.01 46.45
N ASN A 381 10.03 -1.93 45.56
CA ASN A 381 9.74 -3.36 45.70
C ASN A 381 10.87 -4.14 46.41
N GLY A 382 11.87 -3.47 46.98
CA GLY A 382 13.00 -4.11 47.66
C GLY A 382 13.92 -4.94 46.74
N LYS A 383 13.88 -4.69 45.43
CA LYS A 383 14.69 -5.41 44.43
C LYS A 383 15.92 -4.59 44.06
N ILE A 384 17.06 -5.25 43.89
CA ILE A 384 18.30 -4.63 43.43
C ILE A 384 18.21 -4.38 41.92
N TYR A 385 18.46 -3.14 41.50
CA TYR A 385 18.55 -2.75 40.09
C TYR A 385 20.02 -2.78 39.63
N ARG A 386 20.34 -3.47 38.53
CA ARG A 386 21.75 -3.68 38.08
C ARG A 386 22.03 -3.43 36.60
N GLU A 387 21.03 -3.39 35.73
CA GLU A 387 21.24 -3.73 34.30
C GLU A 387 20.84 -2.62 33.30
N GLY A 388 20.72 -1.35 33.70
CA GLY A 388 20.56 -0.22 32.76
C GLY A 388 19.36 -0.30 31.80
N PHE A 389 18.42 -1.22 32.04
CA PHE A 389 17.21 -1.42 31.25
C PHE A 389 16.06 -0.58 31.80
N PHE A 390 15.09 -0.28 30.96
CA PHE A 390 13.78 0.17 31.40
C PHE A 390 12.74 -0.91 31.19
N LYS A 391 11.67 -0.88 31.99
CA LYS A 391 10.62 -1.91 31.96
C LYS A 391 9.36 -1.35 31.32
N VAL A 392 8.82 -2.07 30.34
CA VAL A 392 7.50 -1.79 29.75
C VAL A 392 6.61 -3.00 29.93
N GLY A 393 5.63 -2.88 30.82
CA GLY A 393 4.83 -4.02 31.27
C GLY A 393 5.69 -5.00 32.08
N ASN A 394 5.86 -6.22 31.57
CA ASN A 394 6.69 -7.25 32.19
C ASN A 394 8.06 -7.43 31.54
N ASP A 395 8.31 -6.84 30.38
CA ASP A 395 9.53 -7.06 29.62
C ASP A 395 10.60 -6.03 29.97
N LYS A 396 11.85 -6.50 30.02
CA LYS A 396 13.05 -5.66 30.13
C LYS A 396 13.47 -5.22 28.73
N ILE A 397 13.74 -3.93 28.56
CA ILE A 397 14.17 -3.35 27.29
C ILE A 397 15.48 -2.61 27.47
N PHE A 398 16.47 -2.99 26.67
CA PHE A 398 17.81 -2.43 26.73
C PHE A 398 17.95 -1.25 25.76
N PRO A 399 18.20 -0.03 26.23
CA PRO A 399 18.51 1.10 25.35
C PRO A 399 19.94 0.97 24.82
N LEU A 400 20.09 1.14 23.51
CA LEU A 400 21.36 1.14 22.79
C LEU A 400 21.48 2.42 21.96
N TYR A 401 22.69 2.90 21.78
CA TYR A 401 23.00 4.01 20.88
C TYR A 401 23.60 3.50 19.57
N ASP A 402 23.37 4.23 18.48
CA ASP A 402 23.89 3.86 17.17
C ASP A 402 25.44 3.88 17.15
N PRO A 403 26.12 2.73 16.94
CA PRO A 403 27.58 2.65 17.02
C PRO A 403 28.33 3.58 16.05
N PRO A 404 27.92 3.73 14.77
CA PRO A 404 28.48 4.74 13.87
C PRO A 404 28.47 6.17 14.43
N HIS A 405 27.41 6.59 15.13
CA HIS A 405 27.40 7.91 15.78
C HIS A 405 28.42 7.99 16.92
N LEU A 406 28.56 6.94 17.73
CA LEU A 406 29.58 6.86 18.78
C LEU A 406 30.99 6.99 18.21
N ILE A 407 31.29 6.23 17.16
CA ILE A 407 32.62 6.23 16.52
C ILE A 407 32.92 7.60 15.90
N LYS A 408 31.93 8.23 15.24
CA LYS A 408 32.07 9.61 14.73
C LYS A 408 32.36 10.60 15.87
N GLY A 409 31.68 10.46 17.01
CA GLY A 409 31.91 11.28 18.19
C GLY A 409 33.33 11.13 18.74
N ILE A 410 33.81 9.88 18.89
CA ILE A 410 35.18 9.60 19.33
C ILE A 410 36.18 10.23 18.35
N ARG A 411 36.02 10.00 17.05
CA ARG A 411 36.89 10.57 16.02
C ARG A 411 36.94 12.10 16.12
N ASN A 412 35.79 12.77 16.24
CA ASN A 412 35.72 14.23 16.31
C ASN A 412 36.33 14.83 17.59
N ASN A 413 36.49 14.04 18.66
CA ASN A 413 37.17 14.48 19.88
C ASN A 413 38.68 14.17 19.87
N LEU A 414 39.14 13.29 18.98
CA LEU A 414 40.54 12.93 18.81
C LEU A 414 41.26 13.78 17.75
N ILE A 415 40.52 14.29 16.77
CA ILE A 415 40.96 15.30 15.78
C ILE A 415 40.68 16.66 16.37
#